data_AF-H1LSI6-F1
#
_entry.id   AF-H1LSI6-F1
#
_cell.length_a   1.000
_cell.length_b   1.000
_cell.length_c   1.000
_cell.angle_alpha   90.00
_cell.angle_beta   90.00
_cell.angle_gamma   90.00
#
_symmetry.space_group_name_H-M   'P 1'
#
loop_
_entity.id
_entity.type
_entity.pdbx_description
1 polymer ?
#
loop_
_entity_poly.entity_id
_entity_poly.type
_entity_poly.pdbx_seq_one_letter_code
_entity_poly.pdbx_strand_id
1 'polypeptide(L)'
;MQRSSEKWHTGENDEIPFIRYMLGVLLKAYEECDDRFNLIGNEKLTSPEKVLSVIQRSLKPLSKKDIMILCPDISQRTIERALKELQDSGKIQHTGSGRSTKYIKV
;
A
#
# COMPACT_ATOMS: atom_id res chain seq x y z
N MET A 1 4.74 18.70 27.21
CA MET A 1 5.35 20.04 27.21
C MET A 1 5.51 20.63 28.61
N GLN A 2 4.56 20.46 29.54
CA GLN A 2 4.67 21.04 30.89
C GLN A 2 5.92 20.62 31.68
N ARG A 3 6.32 19.34 31.61
CA ARG A 3 7.47 18.81 32.36
C ARG A 3 8.83 19.38 31.95
N SER A 4 9.02 19.73 30.67
CA SER A 4 10.24 20.40 30.18
C SER A 4 10.13 21.93 30.26
N SER A 5 9.10 22.47 30.89
CA SER A 5 8.96 23.92 31.15
C SER A 5 8.95 24.26 32.63
N GLU A 6 8.84 23.26 33.50
CA GLU A 6 8.97 23.44 34.95
C GLU A 6 10.43 23.79 35.27
N LYS A 7 10.65 24.77 36.16
CA LYS A 7 12.00 25.19 36.60
C LYS A 7 12.93 25.75 35.51
N TRP A 8 12.41 26.16 34.34
CA TRP A 8 13.24 26.75 33.26
C TRP A 8 14.03 28.00 33.73
N HIS A 9 13.46 28.74 34.68
CA HIS A 9 14.02 29.94 35.29
C HIS A 9 15.10 29.64 36.34
N THR A 10 15.18 28.40 36.85
CA THR A 10 16.21 27.96 37.82
C THR A 10 17.25 27.02 37.21
N GLY A 11 17.12 26.66 35.93
CA GLY A 11 18.07 25.78 35.23
C GLY A 11 17.99 24.30 35.61
N GLU A 12 17.06 23.89 36.47
CA GLU A 12 16.83 22.49 36.89
C GLU A 12 15.78 21.78 36.02
N ASN A 13 15.69 22.17 34.75
CA ASN A 13 14.76 21.56 33.82
C ASN A 13 15.22 20.15 33.45
N ASP A 14 14.28 19.26 33.15
CA ASP A 14 14.59 17.99 32.50
C ASP A 14 14.21 18.11 31.02
N GLU A 15 15.21 18.25 30.16
CA GLU A 15 15.07 18.30 28.71
C GLU A 15 14.76 16.93 28.05
N ILE A 16 15.00 15.80 28.74
CA ILE A 16 14.84 14.45 28.19
C ILE A 16 13.41 14.18 27.69
N PRO A 17 12.33 14.56 28.41
CA PRO A 17 10.95 14.43 27.94
C PRO A 17 10.69 15.15 26.61
N PHE A 18 11.30 16.32 26.39
CA PHE A 18 11.14 17.07 25.14
C PHE A 18 11.88 16.39 23.99
N ILE A 19 13.12 15.97 24.22
CA ILE A 19 13.94 15.27 23.22
C ILE A 19 13.24 13.97 22.77
N ARG A 20 12.76 13.16 23.73
CA ARG A 20 12.02 11.91 23.41
C ARG A 20 10.74 12.18 22.62
N TYR A 21 9.99 13.21 22.98
CA TYR A 21 8.78 13.59 22.25
C TYR A 21 9.11 14.00 20.81
N MET A 22 10.11 14.87 20.63
CA MET A 22 10.53 15.34 19.30
C MET A 22 11.05 14.19 18.42
N LEU A 23 11.84 13.28 18.99
CA LEU A 23 12.30 12.09 18.27
C LEU A 23 11.13 11.18 17.89
N GLY A 24 10.13 11.02 18.75
CA GLY A 24 8.92 10.26 18.44
C GLY A 24 8.08 10.89 17.32
N VAL A 25 7.96 12.22 17.30
CA VAL A 25 7.28 12.96 16.23
C VAL A 25 8.05 12.82 14.91
N LEU A 26 9.38 12.97 14.94
CA LEU A 26 10.24 12.81 13.75
C LEU A 26 10.18 11.38 13.21
N LEU A 27 10.23 10.37 14.08
CA LEU A 27 10.14 8.96 13.69
C LEU A 27 8.78 8.68 13.03
N LYS A 28 7.68 9.14 13.64
CA LYS A 28 6.34 8.95 13.08
C LYS A 28 6.16 9.68 11.75
N ALA A 29 6.68 10.90 11.64
CA ALA A 29 6.66 11.64 10.39
C ALA A 29 7.50 10.94 9.31
N TYR A 30 8.62 10.34 9.68
CA TYR A 30 9.45 9.54 8.78
C TYR A 30 8.74 8.27 8.33
N GLU A 31 8.13 7.50 9.23
CA GLU A 31 7.35 6.30 8.91
C GLU A 31 6.17 6.62 7.99
N GLU A 32 5.41 7.69 8.28
CA GLU A 32 4.29 8.11 7.42
C GLU A 32 4.76 8.61 6.05
N CYS A 33 5.92 9.26 6.00
CA CYS A 33 6.54 9.69 4.76
C CYS A 33 7.03 8.48 3.97
N ASP A 34 7.70 7.52 4.61
CA ASP A 34 8.17 6.28 4.03
C ASP A 34 7.01 5.42 3.54
N ASP A 35 5.90 5.29 4.28
CA ASP A 35 4.70 4.59 3.81
C ASP A 35 4.09 5.25 2.57
N ARG A 36 4.05 6.59 2.53
CA ARG A 36 3.59 7.34 1.35
C ARG A 36 4.59 7.24 0.20
N PHE A 37 5.89 7.22 0.47
CA PHE A 37 6.93 7.02 -0.53
C PHE A 37 7.03 5.58 -1.01
N ASN A 38 6.74 4.58 -0.18
CA ASN A 38 6.57 3.17 -0.55
C ASN A 38 5.32 3.02 -1.42
N LEU A 39 4.27 3.81 -1.17
CA LEU A 39 3.12 3.93 -2.06
C LEU A 39 3.50 4.52 -3.43
N ILE A 40 4.50 5.40 -3.48
CA ILE A 40 4.95 6.14 -4.67
C ILE A 40 6.16 5.46 -5.36
N GLY A 41 6.90 4.61 -4.65
CA GLY A 41 8.31 4.34 -4.93
C GLY A 41 8.78 2.91 -4.67
N ASN A 42 7.99 2.02 -4.06
CA ASN A 42 8.40 0.62 -3.98
C ASN A 42 8.06 -0.15 -5.25
N GLU A 43 9.11 -0.25 -6.06
CA GLU A 43 9.33 -1.12 -7.20
C GLU A 43 8.49 -0.80 -8.43
N LYS A 44 9.12 -0.96 -9.60
CA LYS A 44 8.39 -1.19 -10.85
C LYS A 44 7.64 -2.51 -10.67
N LEU A 45 6.55 -2.52 -9.90
CA LEU A 45 5.67 -3.66 -9.77
C LEU A 45 5.41 -4.11 -11.20
N THR A 46 5.83 -5.34 -11.46
CA THR A 46 5.61 -5.96 -12.75
C THR A 46 4.11 -5.93 -13.01
N SER A 47 3.70 -5.93 -14.28
CA SER A 47 2.28 -5.90 -14.58
C SER A 47 1.46 -6.98 -13.84
N PRO A 48 1.97 -8.21 -13.61
CA PRO A 48 1.35 -9.20 -12.71
C PRO A 48 1.16 -8.72 -11.27
N GLU A 49 2.18 -8.12 -10.65
CA GLU A 49 2.10 -7.66 -9.26
C GLU A 49 1.12 -6.49 -9.10
N LYS A 50 1.08 -5.57 -10.07
CA LYS A 50 0.07 -4.50 -10.10
C LYS A 50 -1.34 -5.09 -10.16
N VAL A 51 -1.59 -6.01 -11.09
CA VAL A 51 -2.90 -6.69 -11.21
C VAL A 51 -3.25 -7.45 -9.92
N LEU A 52 -2.29 -8.15 -9.32
CA LEU A 52 -2.51 -8.88 -8.08
C LEU A 52 -2.86 -7.95 -6.92
N SER A 53 -2.14 -6.83 -6.76
CA SER A 53 -2.40 -5.88 -5.68
C SER A 53 -3.80 -5.27 -5.78
N VAL A 54 -4.28 -5.00 -6.99
CA VAL A 54 -5.65 -4.52 -7.24
C VAL A 54 -6.68 -5.58 -6.87
N ILE A 55 -6.47 -6.84 -7.24
CA ILE A 55 -7.36 -7.95 -6.86
C ILE A 55 -7.37 -8.16 -5.34
N GLN A 56 -6.21 -8.06 -4.68
CA GLN A 56 -6.07 -8.24 -3.23
C GLN A 56 -6.72 -7.13 -2.42
N ARG A 57 -6.68 -5.89 -2.91
CA ARG A 57 -7.31 -4.72 -2.26
C ARG A 57 -8.83 -4.68 -2.46
N SER A 58 -9.36 -5.41 -3.44
CA SER A 58 -10.79 -5.40 -3.73
C SER A 58 -11.58 -6.29 -2.78
N LEU A 59 -12.64 -5.74 -2.20
CA LEU A 59 -13.60 -6.47 -1.36
C LEU A 59 -14.61 -7.31 -2.19
N LYS A 60 -14.61 -7.13 -3.51
CA LYS A 60 -15.54 -7.81 -4.43
C LYS A 60 -14.77 -8.49 -5.56
N PRO A 61 -15.30 -9.58 -6.14
CA PRO A 61 -14.73 -10.16 -7.35
C PRO A 61 -14.65 -9.12 -8.48
N LEU A 62 -13.49 -8.98 -9.10
CA LEU A 62 -13.25 -8.00 -10.15
C LEU A 62 -13.35 -8.65 -11.53
N SER A 63 -14.06 -8.02 -12.45
CA SER A 63 -14.00 -8.40 -13.87
C SER A 63 -12.73 -7.85 -14.52
N LYS A 64 -12.38 -8.39 -15.70
CA LYS A 64 -11.30 -7.84 -16.52
C LYS A 64 -11.47 -6.33 -16.78
N LYS A 65 -12.71 -5.89 -17.02
CA LYS A 65 -13.00 -4.47 -17.27
C LYS A 65 -12.70 -3.61 -16.03
N ASP A 66 -13.04 -4.10 -14.85
CA ASP A 66 -12.77 -3.38 -13.60
C ASP A 66 -11.25 -3.21 -13.38
N ILE A 67 -10.48 -4.26 -13.65
CA ILE A 67 -9.01 -4.22 -13.56
C ILE A 67 -8.42 -3.23 -14.58
N MET A 68 -8.96 -3.15 -15.80
CA MET A 68 -8.54 -2.16 -16.79
C MET A 68 -8.82 -0.71 -16.35
N ILE A 69 -9.92 -0.47 -15.65
CA ILE A 69 -10.26 0.85 -15.10
C ILE A 69 -9.30 1.22 -13.94
N LEU A 70 -8.94 0.23 -13.11
CA LEU A 70 -8.07 0.43 -11.95
C LEU A 70 -6.57 0.48 -12.30
N CYS A 71 -6.17 -0.11 -13.43
CA CYS A 71 -4.80 -0.10 -13.96
C CYS A 71 -4.75 0.53 -15.37
N PRO A 72 -4.99 1.85 -15.52
CA PRO A 72 -5.04 2.51 -16.83
C PRO A 72 -3.68 2.57 -17.55
N ASP A 73 -2.59 2.37 -16.82
CA ASP A 73 -1.21 2.35 -17.31
C ASP A 73 -0.82 1.00 -17.96
N ILE A 74 -1.66 -0.03 -17.85
CA ILE A 74 -1.39 -1.38 -18.34
C ILE A 74 -2.31 -1.70 -19.53
N SER A 75 -1.72 -2.11 -20.65
CA SER A 75 -2.49 -2.55 -21.81
C SER A 75 -3.36 -3.78 -21.48
N GLN A 76 -4.52 -3.91 -22.13
CA GLN A 76 -5.40 -5.07 -21.98
C GLN A 76 -4.65 -6.40 -22.19
N ARG A 77 -3.80 -6.48 -23.22
CA ARG A 77 -3.02 -7.70 -23.52
C ARG A 77 -2.08 -8.07 -22.38
N THR A 78 -1.48 -7.07 -21.73
CA THR A 78 -0.61 -7.27 -20.59
C THR A 78 -1.39 -7.72 -19.35
N ILE A 79 -2.60 -7.16 -19.13
CA ILE A 79 -3.51 -7.62 -18.07
C ILE A 79 -3.92 -9.08 -18.29
N GLU A 80 -4.28 -9.47 -19.51
CA GLU A 80 -4.65 -10.86 -19.82
C GLU A 80 -3.50 -11.84 -19.57
N ARG A 81 -2.27 -11.46 -19.94
CA ARG A 81 -1.07 -12.25 -19.64
C ARG A 81 -0.82 -12.37 -18.14
N ALA A 82 -0.91 -11.25 -17.41
CA ALA A 82 -0.78 -11.21 -15.97
C ALA A 82 -1.82 -12.09 -15.26
N LEU A 83 -3.09 -12.01 -15.66
CA LEU A 83 -4.16 -12.82 -15.09
C LEU A 83 -3.91 -14.31 -15.31
N LYS A 84 -3.45 -14.70 -16.48
CA LYS A 84 -3.09 -16.09 -16.77
C LYS A 84 -1.93 -16.57 -15.88
N GLU A 85 -0.87 -15.79 -15.78
CA GLU A 85 0.29 -16.08 -14.93
C GLU A 85 -0.09 -16.20 -13.44
N LEU A 86 -0.97 -15.33 -12.95
CA LEU A 86 -1.46 -15.36 -11.58
C LEU A 86 -2.38 -16.56 -11.30
N GLN A 87 -3.12 -17.03 -12.30
CA GLN A 87 -3.91 -18.26 -12.21
C GLN A 87 -3.03 -19.50 -12.23
N ASP A 88 -2.07 -19.56 -13.16
CA ASP A 88 -1.13 -20.68 -13.30
C ASP A 88 -0.27 -20.84 -12.03
N SER A 89 0.06 -19.72 -11.36
CA SER A 89 0.76 -19.72 -10.07
C SER A 89 -0.15 -19.90 -8.84
N GLY A 90 -1.46 -20.08 -9.03
CA GLY A 90 -2.41 -20.33 -7.94
C GLY A 90 -2.67 -19.15 -7.01
N LYS A 91 -2.31 -17.93 -7.40
CA LYS A 91 -2.50 -16.71 -6.57
C LYS A 91 -3.92 -16.15 -6.68
N ILE A 92 -4.60 -16.40 -7.80
CA ILE A 92 -5.98 -15.98 -8.05
C ILE A 92 -6.78 -17.13 -8.67
N GLN A 93 -8.09 -17.10 -8.46
CA GLN A 93 -9.05 -17.99 -9.10
C GLN A 93 -10.11 -17.18 -9.85
N HIS A 94 -10.67 -17.76 -10.91
CA HIS A 94 -11.82 -17.15 -11.57
C HIS A 94 -13.13 -17.69 -11.00
N THR A 95 -14.13 -16.81 -10.95
CA THR A 95 -15.50 -17.12 -10.58
C THR A 95 -16.41 -16.71 -11.72
N GLY A 96 -17.39 -17.55 -12.07
CA GLY A 96 -18.27 -17.32 -13.23
C GLY A 96 -17.67 -17.85 -14.53
N SER A 97 -18.37 -17.63 -15.66
CA SER A 97 -17.98 -18.16 -16.97
C SER A 97 -18.28 -17.17 -18.10
N GLY A 98 -17.45 -17.19 -19.14
CA GLY A 98 -17.61 -16.34 -20.32
C GLY A 98 -17.55 -14.84 -20.01
N ARG A 99 -18.67 -14.14 -20.24
CA ARG A 99 -18.76 -12.68 -20.01
C ARG A 99 -18.87 -12.30 -18.54
N SER A 100 -19.25 -13.23 -17.67
CA SER A 100 -19.40 -12.99 -16.22
C SER A 100 -18.15 -13.38 -15.42
N THR A 101 -17.04 -13.72 -16.08
CA THR A 101 -15.79 -14.09 -15.44
C THR A 101 -15.26 -12.94 -14.58
N LYS A 102 -15.02 -13.23 -13.32
CA LYS A 102 -14.40 -12.35 -12.33
C LYS A 102 -13.25 -13.07 -11.65
N TYR A 103 -12.35 -12.31 -11.03
CA TYR A 103 -11.16 -12.82 -10.38
C TYR A 103 -11.21 -12.49 -8.89
N ILE A 104 -10.82 -13.46 -8.06
CA ILE A 104 -10.64 -13.32 -6.63
C ILE A 104 -9.31 -13.91 -6.21
N LYS A 105 -8.76 -13.42 -5.10
CA LYS A 105 -7.61 -14.04 -4.45
C LYS A 105 -7.99 -15.47 -4.00
N VAL A 106 -7.04 -16.40 -4.10
CA VAL A 106 -7.11 -17.71 -3.43
C VAL A 106 -6.85 -17.54 -1.94
#